data_AF-A0A971Z6P4-F1
#
_entry.id   AF-A0A971Z6P4-F1
#
_cell.length_a   1.000
_cell.length_b   1.000
_cell.length_c   1.000
_cell.angle_alpha   90.00
_cell.angle_beta   90.00
_cell.angle_gamma   90.00
#
_symmetry.space_group_name_H-M   'P 1'
#
loop_
_entity.id
_entity.type
_entity.pdbx_description
1 polymer ?
#
loop_
_entity_poly.entity_id
_entity_poly.type
_entity_poly.pdbx_seq_one_letter_code
_entity_poly.pdbx_strand_id
1 'polypeptide(L)'
;MAVEGAAGGFVVTSGRFTQEAQNFASGRNIQLIDGPVLKQWIVQYKSQPTAPVSEPAATAQPQSPSCPRCNAAMIKRTAKRGPNAGNTFWGCSDYPRCRAINHPQGTHTEGGVG
;
A
#
# COMPACT_ATOMS: atom_id res chain seq x y z
N MET A 1 -29.63 -27.22 4.21
CA MET A 1 -28.82 -26.28 5.01
C MET A 1 -28.97 -24.91 4.37
N ALA A 2 -29.77 -24.02 4.96
CA ALA A 2 -29.81 -22.61 4.58
C ALA A 2 -29.56 -21.82 5.86
N VAL A 3 -28.61 -20.88 5.80
CA VAL A 3 -28.25 -20.04 6.93
C VAL A 3 -29.37 -19.02 7.13
N GLU A 4 -30.04 -19.06 8.29
CA GLU A 4 -30.97 -18.00 8.68
C GLU A 4 -30.16 -16.74 9.01
N GLY A 5 -30.49 -15.62 8.35
CA GLY A 5 -29.94 -14.29 8.68
C GLY A 5 -28.96 -13.66 7.68
N ALA A 6 -28.56 -14.35 6.61
CA ALA A 6 -27.73 -13.72 5.57
C ALA A 6 -28.61 -12.88 4.62
N ALA A 7 -28.30 -11.58 4.50
CA ALA A 7 -28.94 -10.70 3.51
C ALA A 7 -28.68 -11.18 2.07
N GLY A 8 -27.57 -11.88 1.85
CA GLY A 8 -27.22 -12.54 0.60
C GLY A 8 -25.83 -13.18 0.66
N GLY A 9 -25.37 -13.77 -0.45
CA GLY A 9 -24.06 -14.40 -0.54
C GLY A 9 -23.56 -14.62 -1.97
N PHE A 10 -22.29 -14.94 -2.08
CA PHE A 10 -21.63 -15.29 -3.34
C PHE A 10 -21.11 -16.72 -3.26
N VAL A 11 -21.32 -17.49 -4.33
CA VAL A 11 -20.76 -18.84 -4.47
C VAL A 11 -19.85 -18.86 -5.67
N VAL A 12 -18.57 -19.16 -5.45
CA VAL A 12 -17.51 -19.09 -6.46
C VAL A 12 -16.98 -20.49 -6.72
N THR A 13 -16.83 -20.85 -8.00
CA THR A 13 -16.29 -22.14 -8.43
C THR A 13 -15.36 -21.95 -9.63
N SER A 14 -14.35 -22.80 -9.76
CA SER A 14 -13.47 -22.87 -10.92
C SER A 14 -14.10 -23.58 -12.13
N GLY A 15 -15.21 -24.30 -11.92
CA GLY A 15 -15.98 -25.04 -12.93
C GLY A 15 -17.24 -24.31 -13.39
N ARG A 16 -18.26 -25.05 -13.81
CA ARG A 16 -19.59 -24.50 -14.15
C ARG A 16 -20.64 -25.02 -13.19
N PHE A 17 -21.67 -24.20 -12.93
CA PHE A 17 -22.85 -24.64 -12.21
C PHE A 17 -23.79 -25.40 -13.15
N THR A 18 -24.49 -26.40 -12.61
CA THR A 18 -25.58 -27.07 -13.34
C THR A 18 -26.77 -26.13 -13.50
N GLN A 19 -27.69 -26.47 -14.41
CA GLN A 19 -28.87 -25.63 -14.68
C GLN A 19 -29.77 -25.52 -13.43
N GLU A 20 -29.87 -26.59 -12.65
CA GLU A 20 -30.66 -26.62 -11.42
C GLU A 20 -30.10 -25.64 -10.38
N ALA A 21 -28.78 -25.57 -10.24
CA ALA A 21 -28.13 -24.65 -9.32
C ALA A 21 -28.34 -23.18 -9.73
N GLN A 22 -28.29 -22.90 -11.04
CA GLN A 22 -28.57 -21.56 -11.58
C GLN A 22 -30.03 -21.16 -11.36
N ASN A 23 -30.97 -22.08 -11.61
CA ASN A 23 -32.39 -21.85 -11.36
C ASN A 23 -32.67 -21.66 -9.87
N PHE A 24 -31.98 -22.40 -9.00
CA PHE A 24 -32.11 -22.22 -7.56
C PHE A 24 -31.65 -20.83 -7.10
N ALA A 25 -30.53 -20.34 -7.64
CA ALA A 25 -30.02 -19.00 -7.32
C ALA A 25 -30.86 -17.88 -7.95
N SER A 26 -31.47 -18.12 -9.11
CA SER A 26 -32.34 -17.17 -9.79
C SER A 26 -33.54 -16.80 -8.91
N GLY A 27 -33.66 -15.53 -8.55
CA GLY A 27 -34.70 -15.04 -7.64
C GLY A 27 -34.36 -15.12 -6.16
N ARG A 28 -33.11 -15.46 -5.80
CA ARG A 28 -32.58 -15.38 -4.43
C ARG A 28 -31.46 -14.35 -4.36
N ASN A 29 -31.13 -13.89 -3.15
CA ASN A 29 -29.96 -13.04 -2.90
C ASN A 29 -28.66 -13.84 -2.92
N ILE A 30 -28.45 -14.68 -3.93
CA ILE A 30 -27.26 -15.51 -4.06
C ILE A 30 -26.69 -15.32 -5.47
N GLN A 31 -25.46 -14.84 -5.54
CA GLN A 31 -24.76 -14.67 -6.81
C GLN A 31 -23.85 -15.86 -7.07
N LEU A 32 -23.97 -16.44 -8.26
CA LEU A 32 -23.13 -17.54 -8.72
C LEU A 32 -22.04 -17.00 -9.65
N ILE A 33 -20.79 -17.29 -9.32
CA ILE A 33 -19.62 -16.91 -10.12
C ILE A 33 -18.94 -18.20 -10.56
N ASP A 34 -19.01 -18.48 -11.85
CA ASP A 34 -18.41 -19.66 -12.44
C ASP A 34 -17.00 -19.41 -12.97
N GLY A 35 -16.31 -20.48 -13.36
CA GLY A 35 -14.92 -20.44 -13.79
C GLY A 35 -14.65 -19.49 -14.96
N PRO A 36 -15.46 -19.50 -16.04
CA PRO A 36 -15.32 -18.54 -17.12
C PRO A 36 -15.44 -17.08 -16.66
N VAL A 37 -16.46 -16.75 -15.87
CA VAL A 37 -16.66 -15.38 -15.34
C VAL A 37 -15.50 -14.99 -14.42
N LEU A 38 -15.09 -15.87 -13.52
CA LEU A 38 -13.97 -15.64 -12.61
C LEU A 38 -12.66 -15.39 -13.38
N LYS A 39 -12.37 -16.19 -14.41
CA LYS A 39 -11.19 -16.00 -15.26
C LYS A 39 -11.24 -14.64 -15.95
N GLN A 40 -12.41 -14.24 -16.45
CA GLN A 40 -12.57 -12.93 -17.08
C GLN A 40 -12.34 -11.79 -16.09
N TRP A 41 -12.83 -11.91 -14.86
CA TRP A 41 -12.56 -10.92 -13.80
C TRP A 41 -11.08 -10.84 -13.45
N ILE A 42 -10.39 -11.97 -13.35
CA ILE A 42 -8.94 -12.01 -13.08
C ILE A 42 -8.16 -11.34 -14.22
N VAL A 43 -8.50 -11.64 -15.48
CA VAL A 43 -7.84 -11.03 -16.65
C VAL A 43 -8.11 -9.53 -16.69
N GLN A 44 -9.36 -9.11 -16.49
CA GLN A 44 -9.71 -7.68 -16.45
C GLN A 44 -9.02 -6.95 -15.31
N TYR A 45 -8.92 -7.54 -14.12
CA TYR A 45 -8.20 -6.95 -13.00
C TYR A 45 -6.70 -6.81 -13.29
N LYS A 46 -6.09 -7.81 -13.96
CA LYS A 46 -4.69 -7.71 -14.44
C LYS A 46 -4.52 -6.68 -15.57
N SER A 47 -5.60 -6.34 -16.26
CA SER A 47 -5.61 -5.37 -17.38
C SER A 47 -5.95 -3.95 -16.93
N GLN A 48 -6.48 -3.78 -15.71
CA GLN A 48 -6.52 -2.47 -15.09
C GLN A 48 -5.08 -2.03 -14.88
N PRO A 49 -4.69 -0.81 -15.29
CA PRO A 49 -3.50 -0.19 -14.74
C PRO A 49 -3.78 -0.02 -13.25
N THR A 50 -3.34 -0.98 -12.45
CA THR A 50 -3.13 -0.78 -11.03
C THR A 50 -2.31 0.49 -10.92
N ALA A 51 -2.92 1.59 -10.47
CA ALA A 51 -2.16 2.58 -9.73
C ALA A 51 -1.37 1.75 -8.70
N PRO A 52 -0.03 1.79 -8.74
CA PRO A 52 0.77 0.76 -8.11
C PRO A 52 0.54 0.81 -6.61
N VAL A 53 -0.18 -0.18 -6.08
CA VAL A 53 0.10 -0.67 -4.73
C VAL A 53 1.53 -1.17 -4.81
N SER A 54 2.42 -0.34 -4.28
CA SER A 54 3.84 -0.34 -4.61
C SER A 54 4.51 -1.57 -4.02
N GLU A 55 4.70 -2.60 -4.84
CA GLU A 55 5.80 -3.54 -4.61
C GLU A 55 7.11 -2.74 -4.62
N PRO A 56 7.89 -2.75 -3.53
CA PRO A 56 9.14 -2.00 -3.47
C PRO A 56 10.25 -2.77 -4.19
N ALA A 57 10.20 -2.80 -5.52
CA ALA A 57 11.36 -3.16 -6.33
C ALA A 57 12.24 -1.92 -6.54
N ALA A 58 13.16 -1.72 -5.60
CA ALA A 58 14.47 -1.09 -5.75
C ALA A 58 14.62 0.00 -6.84
N THR A 59 14.18 1.22 -6.53
CA THR A 59 15.09 2.37 -6.67
C THR A 59 15.38 2.86 -5.27
N ALA A 60 16.65 2.80 -4.88
CA ALA A 60 17.13 3.26 -3.58
C ALA A 60 17.03 4.79 -3.51
N GLN A 61 15.82 5.32 -3.28
CA GLN A 61 15.64 6.65 -2.73
C GLN A 61 14.78 6.48 -1.48
N PRO A 62 15.36 6.69 -0.27
CA PRO A 62 14.59 6.59 0.97
C PRO A 62 13.43 7.55 0.86
N GLN A 63 12.22 7.01 0.97
CA GLN A 63 10.97 7.74 0.93
C GLN A 63 11.14 9.00 1.77
N SER A 64 11.06 10.16 1.13
CA SER A 64 11.18 11.44 1.79
C SER A 64 10.16 11.48 2.92
N PRO A 65 10.59 11.51 4.21
CA PRO A 65 9.65 11.49 5.31
C PRO A 65 8.78 12.74 5.25
N SER A 66 7.52 12.60 5.67
CA SER A 66 6.66 13.77 5.89
C SER A 66 7.12 14.53 7.13
N CYS A 67 7.03 15.86 7.06
CA CYS A 67 7.40 16.71 8.18
C CYS A 67 6.44 16.52 9.35
N PRO A 68 6.90 16.22 10.58
CA PRO A 68 6.02 16.02 11.73
C PRO A 68 5.33 17.31 12.20
N ARG A 69 5.75 18.49 11.73
CA ARG A 69 5.18 19.78 12.13
C ARG A 69 4.13 20.34 11.16
N CYS A 70 4.23 20.04 9.88
CA CYS A 70 3.37 20.65 8.86
C CYS A 70 2.93 19.68 7.76
N ASN A 71 3.33 18.42 7.85
CA ASN A 71 3.08 17.36 6.88
C ASN A 71 3.62 17.62 5.45
N ALA A 72 4.38 18.70 5.23
CA ALA A 72 5.05 18.95 3.97
C ALA A 72 6.20 17.94 3.73
N ALA A 73 6.56 17.75 2.46
CA ALA A 73 7.65 16.86 2.08
C ALA A 73 9.00 17.30 2.70
N MET A 74 9.83 16.34 3.11
CA MET A 74 11.19 16.65 3.57
C MET A 74 12.22 16.36 2.48
N ILE A 75 13.23 17.21 2.40
CA ILE A 75 14.29 17.16 1.39
C ILE A 75 15.61 16.81 2.09
N LYS A 76 16.34 15.87 1.51
CA LYS A 76 17.65 15.44 1.99
C LYS A 76 18.69 16.55 1.78
N ARG A 77 19.36 16.99 2.84
CA ARG A 77 20.39 18.04 2.86
C ARG A 77 21.61 17.55 3.63
N THR A 78 22.80 18.00 3.23
CA THR A 78 24.06 17.66 3.91
C THR A 78 24.49 18.81 4.81
N ALA A 79 24.80 18.52 6.08
CA ALA A 79 25.30 19.51 7.02
C ALA A 79 26.75 19.87 6.66
N LYS A 80 27.02 21.17 6.45
CA LYS A 80 28.34 21.67 6.06
C LYS A 80 29.23 22.07 7.25
N ARG A 81 28.67 22.23 8.46
CA ARG A 81 29.37 22.75 9.66
C ARG A 81 28.82 22.12 10.94
N GLY A 82 29.65 22.04 11.98
CA GLY A 82 29.29 21.55 13.32
C GLY A 82 29.69 20.08 13.58
N PRO A 83 29.32 19.52 14.74
CA PRO A 83 29.66 18.14 15.13
C PRO A 83 29.07 17.06 14.21
N ASN A 84 28.13 17.44 13.33
CA ASN A 84 27.50 16.58 12.33
C ASN A 84 27.92 16.98 10.89
N ALA A 85 29.02 17.72 10.71
CA ALA A 85 29.51 18.09 9.39
C ALA A 85 29.81 16.85 8.55
N GLY A 86 29.25 16.78 7.34
CA GLY A 86 29.29 15.60 6.47
C GLY A 86 28.06 14.69 6.59
N ASN A 87 27.29 14.79 7.68
CA ASN A 87 26.08 13.99 7.84
C ASN A 87 24.92 14.55 7.01
N THR A 88 24.06 13.63 6.58
CA THR A 88 22.87 13.94 5.81
C THR A 88 21.65 13.98 6.74
N PHE A 89 20.81 14.99 6.60
CA PHE A 89 19.57 15.17 7.35
C PHE A 89 18.41 15.50 6.40
N TRP A 90 17.18 15.25 6.85
CA TRP A 90 15.97 15.68 6.17
C TRP A 90 15.55 17.05 6.71
N GLY A 91 15.43 18.04 5.84
CA GLY A 91 14.88 19.36 6.18
C GLY A 91 13.54 19.56 5.50
N CYS A 92 12.57 20.19 6.19
CA CYS A 92 11.27 20.48 5.59
C CYS A 92 11.39 21.36 4.32
N SER A 93 10.59 21.07 3.29
CA SER A 93 10.53 21.86 2.05
C SER A 93 10.04 23.30 2.27
N ASP A 94 9.21 23.52 3.29
CA ASP A 94 8.61 24.81 3.61
C ASP A 94 9.51 25.77 4.41
N TYR A 95 10.83 25.51 4.47
CA TYR A 95 11.77 26.46 5.08
C TYR A 95 11.76 27.80 4.33
N PRO A 96 11.65 28.97 4.99
CA PRO A 96 11.89 29.25 6.42
C PRO A 96 10.66 29.14 7.34
N ARG A 97 9.46 28.86 6.81
CA ARG A 97 8.20 28.78 7.57
C ARG A 97 8.16 27.56 8.49
N CYS A 98 8.74 26.44 8.04
CA CYS A 98 8.91 25.25 8.86
C CYS A 98 10.39 24.88 8.99
N ARG A 99 10.91 24.86 10.22
CA ARG A 99 12.31 24.54 10.54
C ARG A 99 12.51 23.13 11.10
N ALA A 100 11.53 22.25 10.89
CA ALA A 100 11.64 20.86 11.33
C ALA A 100 12.75 20.13 10.55
N ILE A 101 13.56 19.38 11.28
CA ILE A 101 14.58 18.49 10.75
C ILE A 101 14.31 17.06 11.25
N ASN A 102 14.65 16.07 10.44
CA ASN A 102 14.58 14.67 10.82
C ASN A 102 15.90 14.02 10.40
N HIS A 103 16.52 13.26 11.30
CA HIS A 103 17.76 12.57 10.98
C HIS A 103 17.41 11.21 10.38
N PRO A 104 18.00 10.81 9.23
CA PRO A 104 17.84 9.44 8.76
C PRO A 104 18.34 8.50 9.87
N GLN A 105 17.44 7.70 10.42
CA GLN A 105 17.79 6.78 11.50
C GLN A 105 18.82 5.80 10.99
N GLY A 106 20.03 5.89 11.54
CA GLY A 106 21.21 5.17 11.04
C GLY A 106 22.55 5.74 11.49
N THR A 107 22.60 6.52 12.57
CA THR A 107 23.86 6.78 13.29
C THR A 107 23.69 6.26 14.71
N HIS A 108 23.69 4.93 14.86
CA HIS A 108 24.18 4.35 16.09
C HIS A 108 25.68 4.68 16.11
N THR A 109 26.02 5.86 16.60
CA THR A 109 27.38 6.14 17.06
C THR A 109 27.59 5.28 18.29
N GLU A 110 28.02 4.03 18.07
CA GLU A 110 28.71 3.25 19.09
C GLU A 110 30.04 3.97 19.34
N GLY A 111 29.97 5.02 20.16
CA GLY A 111 31.12 5.66 20.76
C GLY A 111 31.80 4.64 21.67
N GLY A 112 33.10 4.47 21.45
CA GLY A 112 33.93 3.54 22.19
C GLY A 112 34.03 3.80 23.69
N VAL A 113 34.30 2.72 24.42
CA VAL A 113 34.94 2.63 25.73
C VAL A 113 35.56 1.23 25.74
N GLY A 114 36.83 0.94 25.99
CA GLY A 114 38.05 1.64 26.34
C GLY A 114 39.17 0.60 26.36
#